data_AF-A0A956V7I0-F1
#
_entry.id   AF-A0A956V7I0-F1
#
_cell.length_a   1.000
_cell.length_b   1.000
_cell.length_c   1.000
_cell.angle_alpha   90.00
_cell.angle_beta   90.00
_cell.angle_gamma   90.00
#
_symmetry.space_group_name_H-M   'P 1'
#
loop_
_entity.id
_entity.type
_entity.pdbx_description
1 polymer ?
#
loop_
_entity_poly.entity_id
_entity_poly.type
_entity_poly.pdbx_seq_one_letter_code
_entity_poly.pdbx_strand_id
1 'polypeptide(L)'
;MSDTETYVIDRFEDNNLVVLENHQGESLILPKWLIPLNAKEGDTCILKVEQRNELSRCTVLRDAQATEVRKQALKALRDSLVKAPEGDISL
;
A
#
# COMPACT_ATOMS: atom_id res chain seq x y z
N MET A 1 -22.16 7.64 -7.88
CA MET A 1 -20.86 7.39 -8.53
C MET A 1 -20.16 6.29 -7.76
N SER A 2 -19.43 5.39 -8.43
CA SER A 2 -18.58 4.40 -7.76
C SER A 2 -17.18 4.48 -8.32
N ASP A 3 -16.20 4.58 -7.44
CA ASP A 3 -14.79 4.58 -7.79
C ASP A 3 -14.08 3.42 -7.08
N THR A 4 -13.03 2.89 -7.70
CA THR A 4 -12.25 1.78 -7.18
C THR A 4 -10.80 1.93 -7.57
N GLU A 5 -9.94 1.92 -6.56
CA GLU A 5 -8.52 2.13 -6.75
C GLU A 5 -7.70 1.20 -5.86
N THR A 6 -6.52 0.84 -6.35
CA THR A 6 -5.58 -0.03 -5.67
C THR A 6 -4.46 0.79 -5.07
N TYR A 7 -4.20 0.54 -3.79
CA TYR A 7 -3.17 1.18 -3.00
C TYR A 7 -2.26 0.15 -2.34
N VAL A 8 -1.08 0.57 -1.93
CA VAL A 8 -0.16 -0.18 -1.07
C VAL A 8 -0.08 0.52 0.27
N ILE A 9 -0.09 -0.22 1.37
CA ILE A 9 0.20 0.34 2.69
C ILE A 9 1.69 0.68 2.74
N ASP A 10 2.02 1.97 2.74
CA ASP A 10 3.40 2.44 2.88
C ASP A 10 3.84 2.28 4.34
N ARG A 11 3.15 2.98 5.25
CA ARG A 11 3.49 2.98 6.68
C ARG A 11 2.28 3.20 7.59
N PHE A 12 2.40 2.76 8.85
CA PHE A 12 1.50 3.17 9.93
C PHE A 12 2.13 4.26 10.78
N GLU A 13 1.37 5.31 11.10
CA GLU A 13 1.84 6.42 11.93
C GLU A 13 1.28 6.33 13.36
N ASP A 14 2.01 6.88 14.33
CA ASP A 14 1.69 6.81 15.77
C ASP A 14 0.33 7.43 16.13
N ASN A 15 -0.18 8.35 15.32
CA ASN A 15 -1.46 9.05 15.53
C ASN A 15 -2.69 8.27 15.03
N ASN A 16 -2.64 6.94 15.02
CA ASN A 16 -3.70 6.07 14.45
C ASN A 16 -4.01 6.38 12.98
N LEU A 17 -3.01 6.79 12.20
CA LEU A 17 -3.11 7.02 10.77
C LEU A 17 -2.37 5.93 10.00
N VAL A 18 -2.79 5.74 8.75
CA VAL A 18 -2.10 4.92 7.77
C VAL A 18 -1.87 5.74 6.51
N VAL A 19 -0.72 5.56 5.89
CA VAL A 19 -0.39 6.18 4.61
C VAL A 19 -0.44 5.09 3.54
N LEU A 20 -1.25 5.34 2.54
CA LEU A 20 -1.45 4.49 1.38
C LEU A 20 -0.85 5.16 0.14
N GLU A 21 -0.21 4.40 -0.74
CA GLU A 21 0.36 4.92 -1.99
C GLU A 21 -0.23 4.19 -3.20
N ASN A 22 -0.68 4.93 -4.22
CA ASN A 22 -1.16 4.33 -5.47
C ASN A 22 -0.02 4.11 -6.49
N HIS A 23 -0.35 3.54 -7.65
CA HIS A 23 0.64 3.29 -8.70
C HIS A 23 1.24 4.55 -9.33
N GLN A 24 0.64 5.71 -9.12
CA GLN A 24 1.11 7.01 -9.62
C GLN A 24 2.04 7.73 -8.62
N GLY A 25 2.24 7.15 -7.43
CA GLY A 25 3.03 7.75 -6.34
C GLY A 25 2.24 8.76 -5.50
N GLU A 26 0.92 8.79 -5.64
CA GLU A 26 0.07 9.67 -4.85
C GLU A 26 -0.22 9.03 -3.49
N SER A 27 -0.18 9.87 -2.44
CA SER A 27 -0.42 9.44 -1.06
C SER A 27 -1.86 9.73 -0.63
N LEU A 28 -2.50 8.74 -0.02
CA LEU A 28 -3.78 8.86 0.67
C LEU A 28 -3.61 8.53 2.15
N ILE A 29 -4.00 9.48 3.01
CA ILE A 29 -3.90 9.32 4.47
C ILE A 29 -5.30 9.01 5.02
N LEU A 30 -5.42 7.89 5.73
CA LEU A 30 -6.69 7.45 6.33
C LEU A 30 -6.51 7.07 7.80
N PRO A 31 -7.58 7.13 8.61
CA PRO A 31 -7.57 6.53 9.93
C PRO A 31 -7.34 5.02 9.87
N LYS A 32 -6.48 4.50 10.76
CA LYS A 32 -6.12 3.08 10.84
C LYS A 32 -7.31 2.15 11.06
N TRP A 33 -8.37 2.62 11.72
CA TRP A 33 -9.58 1.83 11.98
C TRP A 33 -10.41 1.53 10.72
N LEU A 34 -10.11 2.15 9.58
CA LEU A 34 -10.66 1.79 8.28
C LEU A 34 -9.93 0.62 7.61
N ILE A 35 -8.76 0.22 8.13
CA ILE A 35 -7.91 -0.80 7.53
C ILE A 35 -8.23 -2.18 8.13
N PRO A 36 -8.22 -3.27 7.33
CA PRO A 36 -8.39 -4.62 7.84
C PRO A 36 -7.37 -4.94 8.96
N LEU A 37 -7.84 -5.56 10.05
CA LEU A 37 -7.07 -5.76 11.30
C LEU A 37 -5.69 -6.41 11.12
N ASN A 38 -5.55 -7.31 10.13
CA ASN A 38 -4.31 -8.05 9.88
C ASN A 38 -3.49 -7.47 8.72
N ALA A 39 -3.81 -6.27 8.24
CA ALA A 39 -3.01 -5.61 7.22
C ALA A 39 -1.70 -5.07 7.80
N LYS A 40 -0.65 -5.07 6.97
CA LYS A 40 0.73 -4.73 7.29
C LYS A 40 1.30 -3.83 6.20
N GLU A 41 2.41 -3.18 6.51
CA GLU A 41 3.19 -2.43 5.52
C GLU A 41 3.60 -3.33 4.36
N GLY A 42 3.50 -2.79 3.14
CA GLY A 42 3.69 -3.49 1.89
C GLY A 42 2.49 -4.30 1.40
N ASP A 43 1.42 -4.45 2.18
CA ASP A 43 0.20 -5.11 1.69
C ASP A 43 -0.53 -4.23 0.69
N THR A 44 -1.07 -4.85 -0.35
CA THR A 44 -1.95 -4.22 -1.33
C THR A 44 -3.39 -4.22 -0.84
N CYS A 45 -4.08 -3.09 -0.99
CA CYS A 45 -5.47 -2.89 -0.62
C CYS A 45 -6.27 -2.28 -1.78
N ILE A 46 -7.55 -2.65 -1.88
CA ILE A 46 -8.52 -2.05 -2.79
C ILE A 46 -9.39 -1.11 -1.96
N LEU A 47 -9.40 0.17 -2.33
CA LEU A 47 -10.34 1.16 -1.82
C LEU A 47 -11.49 1.30 -2.80
N LYS A 48 -12.69 0.95 -2.36
CA LYS A 48 -13.92 1.18 -3.10
C LYS A 48 -14.72 2.30 -2.45
N VAL A 49 -15.06 3.33 -3.23
CA VAL A 49 -15.87 4.47 -2.77
C VAL A 49 -17.18 4.49 -3.54
N GLU A 50 -18.29 4.38 -2.82
CA GLU A 50 -19.64 4.49 -3.38
C GLU A 50 -20.29 5.79 -2.88
N GLN A 51 -20.58 6.71 -3.79
CA GLN A 51 -21.20 8.01 -3.48
C GLN A 51 -22.64 8.06 -3.96
N ARG A 52 -23.53 8.49 -3.06
CA ARG A 52 -24.94 8.87 -3.28
C ARG A 52 -25.17 10.27 -2.69
N ASN A 53 -26.32 10.88 -2.97
CA ASN A 53 -26.59 12.29 -2.66
C ASN A 53 -26.17 12.73 -1.24
N GLU A 54 -26.53 11.96 -0.21
CA GLU A 54 -26.25 12.28 1.20
C GLU A 54 -25.38 11.22 1.89
N LEU A 55 -24.80 10.29 1.13
CA LEU A 55 -24.07 9.15 1.69
C LEU A 55 -22.86 8.77 0.84
N SER A 56 -21.72 8.67 1.49
CA SER A 56 -20.52 8.02 0.95
C SER A 56 -20.22 6.77 1.76
N ARG A 57 -19.94 5.65 1.08
CA ARG A 57 -19.47 4.41 1.68
C ARG A 57 -18.09 4.09 1.16
N CYS A 58 -17.14 3.97 2.08
CA CYS A 58 -15.77 3.54 1.79
C CYS A 58 -15.58 2.11 2.28
N THR A 59 -15.07 1.25 1.41
CA THR A 59 -14.74 -0.13 1.75
C THR A 59 -13.27 -0.37 1.41
N VAL A 60 -12.49 -0.79 2.40
CA VAL A 60 -11.09 -1.18 2.22
C VAL A 60 -10.99 -2.70 2.29
N LEU A 61 -10.45 -3.31 1.24
CA LEU A 61 -10.25 -4.76 1.15
C LEU A 61 -8.76 -5.05 1.00
N ARG A 62 -8.22 -5.95 1.82
CA ARG A 62 -6.86 -6.46 1.63
C ARG A 62 -6.85 -7.42 0.44
N ASP A 63 -5.95 -7.20 -0.51
CA ASP A 63 -5.71 -8.10 -1.64
C ASP A 63 -4.43 -8.91 -1.43
N ALA A 64 -4.58 -10.12 -0.89
CA ALA A 64 -3.46 -11.01 -0.61
C ALA A 64 -2.76 -11.49 -1.90
N GLN A 65 -3.48 -11.65 -3.00
CA GLN A 65 -2.91 -12.11 -4.25
C GLN A 65 -2.04 -11.01 -4.88
N ALA A 66 -2.57 -9.79 -4.97
CA ALA A 66 -1.80 -8.64 -5.47
C ALA A 66 -0.58 -8.34 -4.59
N THR A 67 -0.71 -8.52 -3.27
CA THR A 67 0.41 -8.40 -2.33
C THR A 67 1.55 -9.37 -2.68
N GLU A 68 1.23 -10.65 -2.89
CA GLU A 68 2.23 -11.68 -3.19
C GLU A 68 2.89 -11.44 -4.56
N VAL A 69 2.11 -11.05 -5.58
CA VAL A 69 2.64 -10.68 -6.89
C VAL A 69 3.61 -9.50 -6.78
N ARG A 70 3.25 -8.45 -6.05
CA ARG A 70 4.13 -7.29 -5.82
C ARG A 70 5.42 -7.72 -5.13
N LYS A 71 5.32 -8.55 -4.08
CA LYS A 71 6.48 -9.06 -3.33
C LYS A 71 7.43 -9.85 -4.21
N GLN A 72 6.90 -10.69 -5.10
CA GLN A 72 7.71 -11.46 -6.06
C GLN A 72 8.40 -10.55 -7.07
N ALA A 73 7.70 -9.53 -7.59
CA ALA A 73 8.28 -8.54 -8.50
C ALA A 73 9.41 -7.74 -7.84
N LEU A 74 9.21 -7.27 -6.60
CA LEU A 74 10.24 -6.56 -5.84
C LEU A 74 11.45 -7.46 -5.52
N LYS A 75 11.20 -8.73 -5.22
CA LYS A 75 12.27 -9.72 -5.01
C LYS A 75 13.07 -9.92 -6.31
N ALA A 76 12.40 -10.13 -7.44
CA ALA A 76 13.05 -10.29 -8.73
C ALA A 76 13.86 -9.04 -9.14
N LEU A 77 13.31 -7.84 -8.89
CA LEU A 77 14.01 -6.57 -9.10
C LEU A 77 15.26 -6.48 -8.23
N ARG A 78 15.16 -6.76 -6.93
CA ARG A 78 16.31 -6.78 -6.02
C ARG A 78 17.38 -7.76 -6.49
N ASP A 79 16.96 -8.97 -6.88
CA ASP A 79 17.87 -10.02 -7.31
C ASP A 79 18.53 -9.71 -8.68
N SER A 80 17.95 -8.80 -9.49
CA SER A 80 18.53 -8.32 -10.75
C SER A 80 19.45 -7.11 -10.61
N LEU A 81 19.45 -6.43 -9.45
CA LEU A 81 20.39 -5.35 -9.19
C LEU A 81 21.83 -5.90 -9.13
N VAL A 82 22.72 -5.31 -9.91
CA VAL A 82 24.15 -5.62 -9.87
C VAL A 82 24.67 -5.29 -8.46
N LYS A 83 25.33 -6.25 -7.80
CA LYS A 83 26.01 -5.99 -6.53
C LYS A 83 26.95 -4.80 -6.71
N ALA A 84 26.80 -3.78 -5.87
CA ALA A 84 27.74 -2.68 -5.83
C ALA A 84 29.17 -3.26 -5.68
N PRO A 85 30.20 -2.65 -6.29
CA PRO A 85 31.58 -3.00 -5.98
C PRO A 85 31.75 -2.92 -4.45
N GLU A 86 32.44 -3.91 -3.86
CA GLU A 86 32.79 -3.92 -2.44
C GLU A 86 33.68 -2.69 -2.16
N GLY A 87 33.05 -1.55 -1.90
CA GLY A 87 33.68 -0.32 -1.47
C GLY A 87 33.38 -0.15 0.01
N ASP A 88 34.40 -0.27 0.83
CA ASP A 88 34.33 -0.06 2.28
C ASP A 88 33.61 1.25 2.61
N ILE A 89 32.38 1.15 3.11
CA ILE A 89 31.78 2.25 3.86
C ILE A 89 32.47 2.23 5.21
N SER A 90 33.59 2.96 5.29
CA SER A 90 34.24 3.26 6.57
C SER A 90 33.34 4.25 7.31
N LEU A 91 32.76 3.82 8.44
CA LEU A 91 32.05 4.67 9.40
C LEU A 91 33.03 5.54 10.19
#